data_AF-A0A5M9NVN9-F1
#
_entry.id   AF-A0A5M9NVN9-F1
#
_cell.length_a   1.000
_cell.length_b   1.000
_cell.length_c   1.000
_cell.angle_alpha   90.00
_cell.angle_beta   90.00
_cell.angle_gamma   90.00
#
_symmetry.space_group_name_H-M   'P 1'
#
loop_
_entity.id
_entity.type
_entity.pdbx_description
1 polymer ?
#
loop_
_entity_poly.entity_id
_entity_poly.type
_entity_poly.pdbx_seq_one_letter_code
_entity_poly.pdbx_strand_id
1 'polypeptide(L)'
;MVSNINAREKNIVSIEDPVEYTLDDVNQVNVNSKIGLDFARGLRSILRQDPDVIMLGEIRDEETAHMAIRAAVTGHLVISTLHTNNSAESAIRLKDMGIPEYFIRDALVGIISQRLVRKICPYCKTEYQASPEEIVKLNLSSEQVLYKGKGCDRCNHKAYKGRTVIYDISYVNDYMRGFSKNSVLNVENSIEESRGATMKENCMELVKSGVTTYEEFLRMCL
;
A
#
# COMPACT_ATOMS: atom_id res chain seq x y z
N MET A 1 -10.02 -2.27 -4.02
CA MET A 1 -10.71 -1.58 -2.91
C MET A 1 -11.99 -0.94 -3.39
N VAL A 2 -11.91 -0.04 -4.38
CA VAL A 2 -13.09 0.64 -4.94
C VAL A 2 -14.19 -0.32 -5.38
N SER A 3 -13.85 -1.40 -6.09
CA SER A 3 -14.81 -2.43 -6.53
C SER A 3 -15.51 -3.21 -5.39
N ASN A 4 -15.02 -3.12 -4.15
CA ASN A 4 -15.66 -3.74 -2.99
C ASN A 4 -16.58 -2.76 -2.24
N ILE A 5 -16.64 -1.50 -2.65
CA ILE A 5 -17.58 -0.51 -2.12
C ILE A 5 -18.86 -0.58 -2.94
N ASN A 6 -20.01 -0.51 -2.28
CA ASN A 6 -21.31 -0.55 -2.93
C ASN A 6 -21.57 0.74 -3.73
N ALA A 7 -21.14 0.76 -5.00
CA ALA A 7 -21.28 1.88 -5.90
C ALA A 7 -22.74 2.25 -6.24
N ARG A 8 -23.72 1.37 -5.92
CA ARG A 8 -25.15 1.68 -6.11
C ARG A 8 -25.74 2.52 -4.99
N GLU A 9 -25.11 2.53 -3.83
CA GLU A 9 -25.53 3.29 -2.65
C GLU A 9 -24.63 4.51 -2.38
N LYS A 10 -23.46 4.55 -3.01
CA LYS A 10 -22.42 5.54 -2.77
C LYS A 10 -21.99 6.18 -4.07
N ASN A 11 -21.94 7.51 -4.11
CA ASN A 11 -21.36 8.23 -5.24
C ASN A 11 -19.83 8.13 -5.19
N ILE A 12 -19.27 7.29 -6.06
CA ILE A 12 -17.82 7.07 -6.15
C ILE A 12 -17.28 7.83 -7.37
N VAL A 13 -16.26 8.65 -7.13
CA VAL A 13 -15.56 9.38 -8.19
C VAL A 13 -14.05 9.15 -8.10
N SER A 14 -13.40 8.84 -9.22
CA SER A 14 -11.94 8.72 -9.30
C SER A 14 -11.31 9.77 -10.21
N ILE A 15 -10.06 10.14 -9.89
CA ILE A 15 -9.19 10.93 -10.77
C ILE A 15 -7.91 10.12 -10.98
N GLU A 16 -7.59 9.79 -12.23
CA GLU A 16 -6.51 8.86 -12.59
C GLU A 16 -5.67 9.39 -13.75
N ASP A 17 -4.41 8.96 -13.85
CA ASP A 17 -3.46 9.38 -14.91
C ASP A 17 -2.67 8.18 -15.46
N PRO A 18 -3.20 7.43 -16.45
CA PRO A 18 -4.57 7.42 -16.96
C PRO A 18 -5.46 6.40 -16.20
N VAL A 19 -6.74 6.35 -16.55
CA VAL A 19 -7.65 5.26 -16.15
C VAL A 19 -7.18 3.95 -16.81
N GLU A 20 -6.84 2.95 -16.00
CA GLU A 20 -6.30 1.67 -16.49
C GLU A 20 -7.39 0.72 -17.00
N TYR A 21 -8.55 0.71 -16.34
CA TYR A 21 -9.71 -0.11 -16.70
C TYR A 21 -10.99 0.54 -16.17
N THR A 22 -12.11 0.25 -16.84
CA THR A 22 -13.42 0.80 -16.49
C THR A 22 -14.05 -0.01 -15.35
N LEU A 23 -14.62 0.70 -14.38
CA LEU A 23 -15.42 0.15 -13.30
C LEU A 23 -16.88 0.55 -13.50
N ASP A 24 -17.78 -0.43 -13.38
CA ASP A 24 -19.22 -0.18 -13.42
C ASP A 24 -19.64 0.68 -12.22
N ASP A 25 -20.58 1.59 -12.45
CA ASP A 25 -21.16 2.48 -11.44
C ASP A 25 -20.16 3.44 -10.75
N VAL A 26 -18.95 3.62 -11.31
CA VAL A 26 -17.93 4.58 -10.82
C VAL A 26 -17.68 5.69 -11.84
N ASN A 27 -17.70 6.94 -11.37
CA ASN A 27 -17.38 8.10 -12.21
C ASN A 27 -15.85 8.27 -12.31
N GLN A 28 -15.23 7.80 -13.39
CA GLN A 28 -13.77 7.85 -13.55
C GLN A 28 -13.33 9.02 -14.46
N VAL A 29 -12.48 9.91 -13.91
CA VAL A 29 -11.97 11.08 -14.62
C VAL A 29 -10.49 10.87 -14.95
N ASN A 30 -10.13 11.02 -16.22
CA ASN A 30 -8.73 11.07 -16.64
C ASN A 30 -8.15 12.46 -16.43
N VAL A 31 -6.95 12.53 -15.87
CA VAL A 31 -6.10 13.73 -15.94
C VAL A 31 -5.85 14.07 -17.41
N ASN A 32 -5.97 15.36 -17.74
CA ASN A 32 -5.75 15.87 -19.08
C ASN A 32 -4.94 17.15 -19.02
N SER A 33 -3.62 16.98 -19.06
CA SER A 33 -2.65 18.07 -19.05
C SER A 33 -2.81 19.05 -20.21
N LYS A 34 -3.31 18.61 -21.37
CA LYS A 34 -3.51 19.46 -22.56
C LYS A 34 -4.53 20.58 -22.33
N ILE A 35 -5.51 20.36 -21.44
CA ILE A 35 -6.53 21.35 -21.07
C ILE A 35 -6.35 21.88 -19.64
N GLY A 36 -5.23 21.52 -19.00
CA GLY A 36 -4.91 21.87 -17.62
C GLY A 36 -5.87 21.25 -16.59
N LEU A 37 -6.38 20.04 -16.85
CA LEU A 37 -7.14 19.26 -15.87
C LEU A 37 -6.16 18.31 -15.15
N ASP A 38 -5.61 18.77 -14.03
CA ASP A 38 -4.75 18.00 -13.13
C ASP A 38 -5.54 17.42 -11.93
N PHE A 39 -4.84 16.74 -11.02
CA PHE A 39 -5.45 16.14 -9.82
C PHE A 39 -6.13 17.18 -8.92
N ALA A 40 -5.45 18.30 -8.62
CA ALA A 40 -6.00 19.34 -7.75
C ALA A 40 -7.26 19.98 -8.35
N ARG A 41 -7.22 20.35 -9.64
CA ARG A 41 -8.37 20.93 -10.34
C ARG A 41 -9.50 19.92 -10.50
N GLY A 42 -9.19 18.66 -10.81
CA GLY A 42 -10.16 17.57 -10.85
C GLY A 42 -10.87 17.44 -9.50
N LEU A 43 -10.10 17.36 -8.40
CA LEU A 43 -10.63 17.18 -7.06
C LEU A 43 -11.51 18.37 -6.64
N ARG A 44 -11.12 19.59 -7.01
CA ARG A 44 -11.94 20.79 -6.81
C ARG A 44 -13.29 20.70 -7.49
N SER A 45 -13.37 20.05 -8.64
CA SER A 45 -14.62 19.85 -9.37
C SER A 45 -15.49 18.79 -8.69
N ILE A 46 -14.89 17.68 -8.28
CA ILE A 46 -15.56 16.55 -7.65
C ILE A 46 -16.22 16.93 -6.33
N LEU A 47 -15.60 17.80 -5.52
CA LEU A 47 -16.20 18.27 -4.26
C LEU A 47 -17.55 19.01 -4.43
N ARG A 48 -17.95 19.37 -5.65
CA ARG A 48 -19.28 19.92 -5.97
C ARG A 48 -20.25 18.90 -6.56
N GLN A 49 -19.85 17.64 -6.67
CA GLN A 49 -20.64 16.54 -7.24
C GLN A 49 -21.32 15.68 -6.18
N ASP A 50 -21.34 16.12 -4.91
CA ASP A 50 -21.87 15.35 -3.77
C ASP A 50 -21.25 13.93 -3.68
N PRO A 51 -19.90 13.79 -3.66
CA PRO A 51 -19.25 12.49 -3.61
C PRO A 51 -19.37 11.87 -2.22
N ASP A 52 -19.47 10.55 -2.14
CA ASP A 52 -19.26 9.81 -0.89
C ASP A 52 -17.80 9.33 -0.78
N VAL A 53 -17.26 8.86 -1.90
CA VAL A 53 -15.93 8.26 -1.99
C VAL A 53 -15.15 8.92 -3.11
N ILE A 54 -13.94 9.35 -2.79
CA ILE A 54 -13.02 9.99 -3.72
C ILE A 54 -11.78 9.11 -3.84
N MET A 55 -11.47 8.65 -5.05
CA MET A 55 -10.22 7.97 -5.35
C MET A 55 -9.29 8.90 -6.13
N LEU A 56 -8.10 9.13 -5.61
CA LEU A 56 -7.04 9.83 -6.31
C LEU A 56 -6.01 8.79 -6.74
N GLY A 57 -5.64 8.78 -8.02
CA GLY A 57 -4.64 7.86 -8.55
C GLY A 57 -3.34 7.95 -7.75
N GLU A 58 -2.93 9.16 -7.40
CA GLU A 58 -1.80 9.43 -6.52
C GLU A 58 -1.80 10.87 -5.97
N ILE A 59 -1.00 11.11 -4.93
CA ILE A 59 -0.66 12.45 -4.43
C ILE A 59 0.81 12.73 -4.75
N ARG A 60 1.07 13.66 -5.68
CA ARG A 60 2.42 14.05 -6.12
C ARG A 60 2.89 15.39 -5.55
N ASP A 61 1.96 16.29 -5.24
CA ASP A 61 2.22 17.68 -4.88
C ASP A 61 1.44 18.13 -3.64
N GLU A 62 1.87 19.26 -3.09
CA GLU A 62 1.31 19.87 -1.88
C GLU A 62 -0.16 20.24 -2.05
N GLU A 63 -0.54 20.79 -3.21
CA GLU A 63 -1.92 21.23 -3.47
C GLU A 63 -2.89 20.04 -3.42
N THR A 64 -2.56 18.97 -4.12
CA THR A 64 -3.34 17.73 -4.14
C THR A 64 -3.42 17.11 -2.75
N ALA A 65 -2.30 17.08 -2.00
CA ALA A 65 -2.27 16.59 -0.62
C ALA A 65 -3.22 17.40 0.28
N HIS A 66 -3.15 18.73 0.24
CA HIS A 66 -3.99 19.61 1.05
C HIS A 66 -5.47 19.42 0.74
N MET A 67 -5.82 19.28 -0.54
CA MET A 67 -7.20 19.06 -0.95
C MET A 67 -7.72 17.69 -0.54
N ALA A 68 -6.91 16.63 -0.70
CA ALA A 68 -7.27 15.28 -0.29
C ALA A 68 -7.55 15.19 1.21
N ILE A 69 -6.66 15.77 2.02
CA ILE A 69 -6.80 15.79 3.48
C ILE A 69 -8.03 16.60 3.90
N ARG A 70 -8.29 17.77 3.30
CA ARG A 70 -9.51 18.54 3.57
C ARG A 70 -10.79 17.79 3.19
N ALA A 71 -10.78 17.08 2.06
CA ALA A 71 -11.91 16.24 1.66
C ALA A 71 -12.18 15.15 2.72
N ALA A 72 -11.13 14.48 3.21
CA ALA A 72 -11.25 13.49 4.27
C ALA A 72 -11.80 14.06 5.58
N VAL A 73 -11.29 15.21 6.05
CA VAL A 73 -11.76 15.89 7.27
C VAL A 73 -13.21 16.34 7.16
N THR A 74 -13.68 16.68 5.95
CA THR A 74 -15.06 17.10 5.70
C THR A 74 -16.04 15.93 5.55
N GLY A 75 -15.59 14.69 5.80
CA GLY A 75 -16.45 13.51 5.91
C GLY A 75 -16.47 12.60 4.68
N HIS A 76 -15.62 12.85 3.67
CA HIS A 76 -15.51 12.00 2.50
C HIS A 76 -14.55 10.84 2.76
N LEU A 77 -14.84 9.64 2.23
CA LEU A 77 -13.83 8.58 2.20
C LEU A 77 -12.84 8.87 1.06
N VAL A 78 -11.59 9.16 1.40
CA VAL A 78 -10.54 9.43 0.41
C VAL A 78 -9.57 8.26 0.35
N ILE A 79 -9.39 7.71 -0.86
CA ILE A 79 -8.41 6.65 -1.16
C ILE A 79 -7.38 7.25 -2.11
N SER A 80 -6.10 7.15 -1.78
CA SER A 80 -5.03 7.64 -2.64
C SER A 80 -3.78 6.78 -2.53
N THR A 81 -2.82 6.99 -3.42
CA THR A 81 -1.50 6.37 -3.37
C THR A 81 -0.41 7.40 -3.14
N LEU A 82 0.63 6.99 -2.41
CA LEU A 82 1.87 7.73 -2.24
C LEU A 82 3.04 6.79 -2.54
N HIS A 83 4.11 7.34 -3.12
CA HIS A 83 5.34 6.59 -3.38
C HIS A 83 6.28 6.67 -2.18
N THR A 84 6.10 5.78 -1.21
CA THR A 84 6.96 5.67 -0.01
C THR A 84 7.35 4.21 0.26
N ASN A 85 8.38 3.98 1.07
CA ASN A 85 8.88 2.61 1.30
C ASN A 85 8.08 1.84 2.36
N ASN A 86 7.45 2.55 3.28
CA ASN A 86 6.67 2.02 4.40
C ASN A 86 5.61 3.03 4.85
N SER A 87 4.80 2.60 5.84
CA SER A 87 3.65 3.34 6.33
C SER A 87 4.04 4.61 7.10
N ALA A 88 5.09 4.57 7.93
CA ALA A 88 5.57 5.76 8.64
C ALA A 88 6.10 6.85 7.69
N GLU A 89 6.84 6.46 6.66
CA GLU A 89 7.33 7.36 5.62
C GLU A 89 6.19 8.06 4.87
N SER A 90 5.00 7.43 4.73
CA SER A 90 3.84 8.10 4.13
C SER A 90 3.38 9.31 4.96
N ALA A 91 3.41 9.21 6.29
CA ALA A 91 3.07 10.33 7.16
C ALA A 91 4.12 11.44 7.14
N ILE A 92 5.41 11.08 7.11
CA ILE A 92 6.51 12.05 6.91
C ILE A 92 6.31 12.76 5.58
N ARG A 93 6.02 12.01 4.50
CA ARG A 93 5.83 12.58 3.17
C ARG A 93 4.69 13.58 3.11
N LEU A 94 3.59 13.33 3.83
CA LEU A 94 2.51 14.30 3.96
C LEU A 94 2.94 15.56 4.72
N LYS A 95 3.76 15.44 5.76
CA LYS A 95 4.32 16.60 6.48
C LYS A 95 5.28 17.41 5.62
N ASP A 96 6.13 16.74 4.84
CA ASP A 96 7.03 17.36 3.86
C ASP A 96 6.26 18.13 2.79
N MET A 97 5.04 17.69 2.47
CA MET A 97 4.10 18.37 1.58
C MET A 97 3.31 19.52 2.27
N GLY A 98 3.70 19.91 3.48
CA GLY A 98 3.10 21.04 4.19
C GLY A 98 1.82 20.70 4.96
N ILE A 99 1.43 19.42 5.06
CA ILE A 99 0.24 19.04 5.84
C ILE A 99 0.55 19.12 7.34
N PRO A 100 -0.16 19.94 8.12
CA PRO A 100 -0.02 19.98 9.57
C PRO A 100 -0.33 18.62 10.21
N GLU A 101 0.44 18.26 11.23
CA GLU A 101 0.35 16.95 11.87
C GLU A 101 -1.06 16.65 12.45
N TYR A 102 -1.75 17.66 13.00
CA TYR A 102 -3.11 17.48 13.52
C TYR A 102 -4.10 17.05 12.42
N PHE A 103 -3.96 17.57 11.20
CA PHE A 103 -4.81 17.16 10.08
C PHE A 103 -4.54 15.73 9.66
N ILE A 104 -3.28 15.28 9.69
CA ILE A 104 -2.94 13.88 9.39
C ILE A 104 -3.57 12.96 10.44
N ARG A 105 -3.45 13.31 11.73
CA ARG A 105 -4.05 12.55 12.83
C ARG A 105 -5.57 12.44 12.74
N ASP A 106 -6.23 13.52 12.32
CA ASP A 106 -7.69 13.56 12.24
C ASP A 106 -8.24 12.87 10.98
N ALA A 107 -7.54 12.99 9.85
CA ALA A 107 -8.01 12.54 8.54
C ALA A 107 -7.60 11.12 8.16
N LEU A 108 -6.40 10.70 8.57
CA LEU A 108 -5.83 9.42 8.16
C LEU A 108 -6.50 8.29 8.95
N VAL A 109 -7.03 7.29 8.26
CA VAL A 109 -7.67 6.10 8.88
C VAL A 109 -6.71 4.92 8.91
N GLY A 110 -5.91 4.75 7.86
CA GLY A 110 -4.93 3.68 7.77
C GLY A 110 -4.07 3.81 6.53
N ILE A 111 -2.94 3.12 6.56
CA ILE A 111 -1.98 3.06 5.46
C ILE A 111 -1.72 1.59 5.15
N ILE A 112 -1.70 1.28 3.86
CA ILE A 112 -1.32 -0.04 3.36
C ILE A 112 -0.08 0.14 2.51
N SER A 113 1.03 -0.37 3.02
CA SER A 113 2.26 -0.47 2.26
C SER A 113 2.30 -1.83 1.60
N GLN A 114 2.67 -1.89 0.31
CA GLN A 114 2.75 -3.15 -0.42
C GLN A 114 3.98 -3.25 -1.35
N ARG A 115 4.45 -4.47 -1.57
CA ARG A 115 5.43 -4.81 -2.62
C ARG A 115 5.01 -6.11 -3.30
N LEU A 116 5.52 -6.34 -4.51
CA LEU A 116 5.28 -7.58 -5.24
C LEU A 116 6.54 -8.44 -5.23
N VAL A 117 6.39 -9.69 -4.77
CA VAL A 117 7.44 -10.71 -4.85
C VAL A 117 7.09 -11.75 -5.90
N ARG A 118 8.10 -12.32 -6.54
CA ARG A 118 7.95 -13.35 -7.57
C ARG A 118 7.59 -14.69 -6.93
N LYS A 119 6.63 -15.41 -7.53
CA LYS A 119 6.27 -16.77 -7.07
C LYS A 119 7.20 -17.81 -7.68
N ILE A 120 7.56 -18.84 -6.92
CA ILE A 120 8.30 -19.99 -7.45
C ILE A 120 7.48 -20.63 -8.58
N CYS A 121 8.14 -20.97 -9.69
CA CYS A 121 7.49 -21.68 -10.79
C CYS A 121 6.99 -23.06 -10.31
N PRO A 122 5.68 -23.37 -10.43
CA PRO A 122 5.12 -24.61 -9.92
C PRO A 122 5.61 -25.86 -10.66
N TYR A 123 6.16 -25.72 -11.87
CA TYR A 123 6.62 -26.84 -12.70
C TYR A 123 8.08 -27.24 -12.46
N CYS A 124 8.86 -26.38 -11.80
CA CYS A 124 10.27 -26.63 -11.52
C CYS A 124 10.63 -26.30 -10.08
N LYS A 125 9.63 -26.27 -9.19
CA LYS A 125 9.81 -26.12 -7.75
C LYS A 125 10.53 -27.36 -7.21
N THR A 126 11.58 -27.14 -6.44
CA THR A 126 12.40 -28.18 -5.81
C THR A 126 12.67 -27.80 -4.37
N GLU A 127 12.65 -28.79 -3.49
CA GLU A 127 13.02 -28.65 -2.10
C GLU A 127 14.54 -28.62 -1.89
N TYR A 128 14.99 -27.95 -0.83
CA TYR A 128 16.35 -28.01 -0.34
C TYR A 128 16.38 -27.77 1.18
N GLN A 129 17.43 -28.25 1.83
CA GLN A 129 17.66 -28.00 3.25
C GLN A 129 18.15 -26.56 3.45
N ALA A 130 17.51 -25.82 4.38
CA ALA A 130 17.90 -24.46 4.69
C ALA A 130 19.36 -24.41 5.18
N SER A 131 20.12 -23.47 4.66
CA SER A 131 21.48 -23.17 5.14
C SER A 131 21.44 -22.54 6.54
N PRO A 132 22.55 -22.58 7.30
CA PRO A 132 22.62 -21.92 8.61
C PRO A 132 22.25 -20.43 8.58
N GLU A 133 22.62 -19.72 7.50
CA GLU A 133 22.26 -18.32 7.32
C GLU A 133 20.74 -18.13 7.17
N GLU A 134 20.11 -18.96 6.33
CA GLU A 134 18.66 -18.93 6.11
C GLU A 134 17.89 -19.25 7.39
N ILE A 135 18.37 -20.23 8.17
CA ILE A 135 17.78 -20.61 9.46
C ILE A 135 17.77 -19.40 10.41
N VAL A 136 18.89 -18.68 10.52
CA VAL A 136 18.98 -17.48 11.37
C VAL A 136 18.11 -16.35 10.83
N LYS A 137 18.19 -16.02 9.54
CA LYS A 137 17.48 -14.85 8.98
C LYS A 137 15.96 -15.04 8.91
N LEU A 138 15.51 -16.27 8.68
CA LEU A 138 14.09 -16.60 8.58
C LEU A 138 13.50 -17.14 9.90
N ASN A 139 14.30 -17.17 10.97
CA ASN A 139 13.92 -17.69 12.29
C ASN A 139 13.27 -19.08 12.19
N LEU A 140 13.97 -20.00 11.51
CA LEU A 140 13.49 -21.37 11.24
C LEU A 140 13.94 -22.33 12.33
N SER A 141 13.26 -23.48 12.39
CA SER A 141 13.83 -24.66 13.05
C SER A 141 14.95 -25.26 12.18
N SER A 142 15.93 -25.93 12.80
CA SER A 142 17.15 -26.42 12.15
C SER A 142 16.94 -27.48 11.06
N GLU A 143 15.73 -28.03 10.92
CA GLU A 143 15.38 -29.07 9.94
C GLU A 143 14.37 -28.61 8.89
N GLN A 144 14.16 -27.29 8.76
CA GLN A 144 13.11 -26.78 7.90
C GLN A 144 13.51 -26.81 6.42
N VAL A 145 12.68 -27.49 5.63
CA VAL A 145 12.81 -27.54 4.17
C VAL A 145 12.31 -26.25 3.55
N LEU A 146 13.11 -25.67 2.65
CA LEU A 146 12.75 -24.52 1.83
C LEU A 146 12.61 -24.92 0.37
N TYR A 147 12.12 -23.99 -0.45
CA TYR A 147 11.85 -24.24 -1.85
C TYR A 147 12.50 -23.20 -2.75
N LYS A 148 12.97 -23.66 -3.90
CA LYS A 148 13.46 -22.81 -4.99
C LYS A 148 13.03 -23.35 -6.34
N GLY A 149 13.13 -22.55 -7.38
CA GLY A 149 12.93 -23.01 -8.75
C GLY A 149 14.26 -23.33 -9.41
N LYS A 150 14.38 -24.47 -10.11
CA LYS A 150 15.56 -24.80 -10.92
C LYS A 150 15.61 -24.13 -12.30
N GLY A 151 14.49 -23.56 -12.76
CA GLY A 151 14.31 -23.06 -14.12
C GLY A 151 13.83 -24.15 -15.09
N CYS A 152 12.88 -23.80 -15.98
CA CYS A 152 12.37 -24.67 -17.04
C CYS A 152 11.74 -23.82 -18.16
N ASP A 153 11.41 -24.44 -19.29
CA ASP A 153 10.82 -23.76 -20.45
C ASP A 153 9.51 -23.03 -20.09
N ARG A 154 8.70 -23.60 -19.18
CA ARG A 154 7.41 -23.01 -18.74
C ARG A 154 7.55 -21.70 -17.96
N CYS A 155 8.74 -21.39 -17.46
CA CYS A 155 9.08 -20.12 -16.83
C CYS A 155 10.20 -19.37 -17.57
N ASN A 156 10.49 -19.74 -18.83
CA ASN A 156 11.58 -19.17 -19.62
C ASN A 156 12.92 -19.23 -18.89
N HIS A 157 13.19 -20.36 -18.21
CA HIS A 157 14.36 -20.59 -17.36
C HIS A 157 14.57 -19.57 -16.23
N LYS A 158 13.56 -18.75 -15.88
CA LYS A 158 13.68 -17.73 -14.82
C LYS A 158 13.48 -18.27 -13.40
N ALA A 159 13.09 -19.53 -13.23
CA ALA A 159 12.70 -20.15 -11.96
C ALA A 159 11.42 -19.60 -11.28
N TYR A 160 10.88 -18.46 -11.74
CA TYR A 160 9.67 -17.83 -11.20
C TYR A 160 8.52 -17.79 -12.21
N LYS A 161 7.27 -17.86 -11.74
CA LYS A 161 6.07 -17.69 -12.57
C LYS A 161 4.95 -17.02 -11.77
N GLY A 162 4.59 -15.80 -12.19
CA GLY A 162 3.61 -14.97 -11.48
C GLY A 162 4.22 -14.20 -10.31
N ARG A 163 3.38 -13.44 -9.61
CA ARG A 163 3.73 -12.62 -8.45
C ARG A 163 2.70 -12.79 -7.35
N THR A 164 3.08 -12.48 -6.12
CA THR A 164 2.18 -12.33 -4.97
C THR A 164 2.53 -11.04 -4.24
N VAL A 165 1.60 -10.54 -3.43
CA VAL A 165 1.81 -9.35 -2.63
C VAL A 165 2.44 -9.71 -1.28
N ILE A 166 3.35 -8.86 -0.83
CA ILE A 166 3.70 -8.70 0.59
C ILE A 166 3.22 -7.33 1.03
N TYR A 167 2.68 -7.22 2.23
CA TYR A 167 2.08 -5.98 2.69
C TYR A 167 2.24 -5.83 4.20
N ASP A 168 2.13 -4.59 4.65
CA ASP A 168 1.84 -4.23 6.03
C ASP A 168 0.67 -3.24 6.07
N ILE A 169 -0.08 -3.29 7.16
CA ILE A 169 -1.22 -2.41 7.40
C ILE A 169 -1.02 -1.74 8.74
N SER A 170 -1.05 -0.41 8.73
CA SER A 170 -1.04 0.43 9.92
C SER A 170 -2.39 1.14 10.03
N TYR A 171 -2.99 1.10 11.21
CA TYR A 171 -4.28 1.74 11.49
C TYR A 171 -4.06 2.95 12.38
N VAL A 172 -4.62 4.09 12.00
CA VAL A 172 -4.65 5.27 12.86
C VAL A 172 -5.91 5.14 13.72
N ASN A 173 -5.76 4.56 14.91
CA ASN A 173 -6.89 4.25 15.80
C ASN A 173 -7.26 5.44 16.72
N ASP A 174 -8.46 5.39 17.31
CA ASP A 174 -8.93 6.38 18.29
C ASP A 174 -8.03 6.46 19.54
N TYR A 175 -7.27 5.40 19.83
CA TYR A 175 -6.28 5.41 20.91
C TYR A 175 -5.22 6.49 20.65
N MET A 176 -4.80 6.69 19.39
CA MET A 176 -3.96 7.83 19.00
C MET A 176 -4.67 9.19 19.11
N ARG A 177 -5.98 9.26 18.83
CA ARG A 177 -6.78 10.49 18.95
C ARG A 177 -6.95 10.95 20.41
N GLY A 178 -7.06 10.00 21.35
CA GLY A 178 -7.18 10.26 22.79
C GLY A 178 -5.90 10.77 23.49
N PHE A 179 -4.73 10.51 22.92
CA PHE A 179 -3.44 10.96 23.46
C PHE A 179 -3.11 12.44 23.14
N SER A 180 -3.98 13.13 22.39
CA SER A 180 -3.77 14.45 21.79
C SER A 180 -3.85 15.66 22.74
N LYS A 181 -3.46 15.54 24.01
CA LYS A 181 -3.07 16.73 24.78
C LYS A 181 -1.69 16.67 25.43
N ASN A 182 -1.11 15.49 25.63
CA ASN A 182 0.17 15.35 26.35
C ASN A 182 1.09 14.21 25.86
N SER A 183 0.76 13.48 24.79
CA SER A 183 1.69 12.45 24.29
C SER A 183 2.85 13.06 23.50
N VAL A 184 4.07 12.70 23.89
CA VAL A 184 5.36 13.05 23.27
C VAL A 184 5.58 12.35 21.92
N LEU A 185 4.72 11.41 21.53
CA LEU A 185 4.86 10.65 20.29
C LEU A 185 4.29 11.43 19.09
N ASN A 186 5.10 11.52 18.04
CA ASN A 186 4.73 12.05 16.74
C ASN A 186 3.91 11.02 15.95
N VAL A 187 3.19 11.47 14.91
CA VAL A 187 2.29 10.63 14.10
C VAL A 187 2.99 9.40 13.50
N GLU A 188 4.27 9.53 13.13
CA GLU A 188 5.07 8.48 12.51
C GLU A 188 5.30 7.30 13.47
N ASN A 189 5.70 7.60 14.71
CA ASN A 189 5.97 6.56 15.70
C ASN A 189 4.69 5.80 16.04
N SER A 190 3.56 6.51 16.15
CA SER A 190 2.29 5.88 16.44
C SER A 190 1.78 5.00 15.29
N ILE A 191 2.07 5.37 14.03
CA ILE A 191 1.79 4.51 12.86
C ILE A 191 2.59 3.22 12.93
N GLU A 192 3.86 3.26 13.34
CA GLU A 192 4.66 2.03 13.50
C GLU A 192 4.22 1.17 14.67
N GLU A 193 3.83 1.78 15.79
CA GLU A 193 3.30 1.04 16.93
C GLU A 193 1.94 0.38 16.62
N SER A 194 1.15 0.97 15.73
CA SER A 194 -0.15 0.43 15.30
C SER A 194 -0.06 -0.70 14.28
N ARG A 195 1.14 -0.93 13.72
CA ARG A 195 1.32 -1.83 12.59
C ARG A 195 1.04 -3.28 12.98
N GLY A 196 0.32 -3.98 12.10
CA GLY A 196 0.20 -5.43 12.19
C GLY A 196 1.49 -6.15 11.78
N ALA A 197 1.34 -7.33 11.15
CA ALA A 197 2.48 -8.04 10.58
C ALA A 197 3.20 -7.15 9.55
N THR A 198 4.52 -7.10 9.64
CA THR A 198 5.39 -6.36 8.73
C THR A 198 5.46 -7.06 7.36
N MET A 199 5.85 -6.32 6.30
CA MET A 199 6.20 -6.93 5.01
C MET A 199 7.26 -8.02 5.14
N LYS A 200 8.23 -7.82 6.04
CA LYS A 200 9.31 -8.78 6.30
C LYS A 200 8.75 -10.09 6.84
N GLU A 201 7.91 -10.02 7.87
CA GLU A 201 7.25 -11.19 8.46
C GLU A 201 6.32 -11.88 7.45
N ASN A 202 5.52 -11.11 6.71
CA ASN A 202 4.67 -11.63 5.65
C ASN A 202 5.51 -12.37 4.58
N CYS A 203 6.63 -11.79 4.16
CA CYS A 203 7.54 -12.41 3.20
C CYS A 203 8.19 -13.68 3.77
N MET A 204 8.60 -13.67 5.05
CA MET A 204 9.14 -14.86 5.73
C MET A 204 8.15 -16.02 5.69
N GLU A 205 6.87 -15.77 5.99
CA GLU A 205 5.83 -16.81 5.91
C GLU A 205 5.61 -17.32 4.48
N LEU A 206 5.71 -16.46 3.47
CA LEU A 206 5.67 -16.87 2.06
C LEU A 206 6.88 -17.72 1.64
N VAL A 207 8.07 -17.47 2.21
CA VAL A 207 9.25 -18.30 1.98
C VAL A 207 9.07 -19.66 2.65
N LYS A 208 8.66 -19.69 3.92
CA LYS A 208 8.42 -20.91 4.70
C LYS A 208 7.37 -21.82 4.05
N SER A 209 6.32 -21.25 3.48
CA SER A 209 5.28 -21.99 2.73
C SER A 209 5.67 -22.34 1.29
N GLY A 210 6.86 -21.93 0.83
CA GLY A 210 7.37 -22.21 -0.51
C GLY A 210 6.58 -21.51 -1.61
N VAL A 211 5.98 -20.35 -1.33
CA VAL A 211 5.33 -19.51 -2.34
C VAL A 211 6.37 -18.67 -3.07
N THR A 212 7.33 -18.11 -2.34
CA THR A 212 8.49 -17.34 -2.84
C THR A 212 9.79 -17.94 -2.32
N THR A 213 10.94 -17.37 -2.68
CA THR A 213 12.27 -17.87 -2.29
C THR A 213 12.96 -16.94 -1.29
N TYR A 214 14.01 -17.46 -0.65
CA TYR A 214 14.89 -16.66 0.20
C TYR A 214 15.56 -15.52 -0.57
N GLU A 215 15.91 -15.70 -1.85
CA GLU A 215 16.49 -14.63 -2.67
C GLU A 215 15.52 -13.47 -2.88
N GLU A 216 14.21 -13.74 -3.04
CA GLU A 216 13.21 -12.68 -3.10
C GLU A 216 13.03 -11.97 -1.76
N PHE A 217 13.13 -12.70 -0.64
CA PHE A 217 13.14 -12.10 0.69
C PHE A 217 14.31 -11.14 0.88
N LEU A 218 15.54 -11.55 0.52
CA LEU A 218 16.71 -10.68 0.57
C LEU A 218 16.56 -9.45 -0.31
N ARG A 219 16.00 -9.61 -1.51
CA ARG A 219 15.87 -8.52 -2.48
C ARG A 219 14.83 -7.47 -2.09
N MET A 220 13.77 -7.88 -1.40
CA MET A 220 12.58 -7.04 -1.18
C MET A 220 12.43 -6.56 0.26
N CYS A 221 13.07 -7.21 1.23
CA CYS A 221 12.90 -6.94 2.66
C CYS A 221 14.19 -6.55 3.39
N LEU A 222 15.35 -6.70 2.77
CA LEU A 222 16.65 -6.26 3.28
C LEU A 222 17.29 -5.27 2.30
#